data_AF-X1HZF3-F1
#
_entry.id   AF-X1HZF3-F1
#
_cell.length_a   1.000
_cell.length_b   1.000
_cell.length_c   1.000
_cell.angle_alpha   90.00
_cell.angle_beta   90.00
_cell.angle_gamma   90.00
#
_symmetry.space_group_name_H-M   'P 1'
#
loop_
_entity.id
_entity.type
_entity.pdbx_description
1 polymer ?
#
loop_
_entity_poly.entity_id
_entity_poly.type
_entity_poly.pdbx_seq_one_letter_code
_entity_poly.pdbx_strand_id
1 'polypeptide(L)'
;MTISWSGFVDGWPVYISAPIGEIVGYTASGSISFTVPSSWLGTYTLIAEQPYVGSSNTVTFTVVAAAPPPPPEADGKVYHIDVQDKARGVSFTYHNGVWNRQPEVTVGNNLYISACAVNQGAAGNLTLTIKDDTGAILSSATVTLGTGAGFCIGTGTINMPNRSYSINCVVTP
;
A
#
# COMPACT_ATOMS: atom_id res chain seq x y z
N MET A 1 -40.49 31.51 -20.38
CA MET A 1 -39.61 31.58 -19.20
C MET A 1 -38.23 31.07 -19.54
N THR A 2 -37.32 31.96 -19.94
CA THR A 2 -35.90 31.60 -20.13
C THR A 2 -35.27 31.43 -18.76
N ILE A 3 -34.66 30.28 -18.45
CA ILE A 3 -33.73 30.21 -17.32
C ILE A 3 -32.40 30.74 -17.85
N SER A 4 -32.07 31.95 -17.44
CA SER A 4 -30.77 32.56 -17.66
C SER A 4 -29.88 32.23 -16.48
N TRP A 5 -28.77 31.55 -16.74
CA TRP A 5 -27.77 31.24 -15.72
C TRP A 5 -26.60 32.20 -15.87
N SER A 6 -26.14 32.78 -14.76
CA SER A 6 -24.93 33.60 -14.70
C SER A 6 -23.91 32.91 -13.82
N GLY A 7 -22.75 32.61 -14.39
CA GLY A 7 -21.57 32.17 -13.64
C GLY A 7 -20.38 33.05 -13.98
N PHE A 8 -19.39 33.06 -13.09
CA PHE A 8 -18.13 33.76 -13.29
C PHE A 8 -17.04 32.75 -13.67
N VAL A 9 -16.30 33.02 -14.75
CA VAL A 9 -15.04 32.36 -15.08
C VAL A 9 -13.97 33.45 -15.13
N ASP A 10 -12.96 33.40 -14.26
CA ASP A 10 -11.90 34.41 -14.17
C ASP A 10 -12.40 35.86 -13.98
N GLY A 11 -13.52 36.04 -13.28
CA GLY A 11 -14.15 37.35 -13.09
C GLY A 11 -14.93 37.87 -14.31
N TRP A 12 -15.00 37.10 -15.40
CA TRP A 12 -15.81 37.42 -16.58
C TRP A 12 -17.16 36.68 -16.52
N PRO A 13 -18.29 37.39 -16.76
CA PRO A 13 -19.59 36.76 -16.77
C PRO A 13 -19.78 35.93 -18.05
N VAL A 14 -20.18 34.67 -17.89
CA VAL A 14 -20.61 33.80 -19.00
C VAL A 14 -22.13 33.67 -18.96
N TYR A 15 -22.79 33.93 -20.09
CA TYR A 15 -24.25 33.86 -20.24
C TYR A 15 -24.66 32.72 -21.17
N ILE A 16 -25.51 31.83 -20.67
CA ILE A 16 -26.15 30.80 -21.50
C ILE A 16 -27.67 30.86 -21.23
N SER A 17 -28.45 30.97 -22.30
CA SER A 17 -29.92 31.06 -22.24
C SER A 17 -30.56 29.84 -22.93
N ALA A 18 -31.44 29.13 -22.22
CA ALA A 18 -32.31 28.11 -22.81
C ALA A 18 -33.80 28.48 -22.56
N PRO A 19 -34.68 28.41 -23.58
CA PRO A 19 -36.09 28.74 -23.42
C PRO A 19 -36.84 27.61 -22.69
N ILE A 20 -37.64 27.95 -21.68
CA ILE A 20 -38.59 27.02 -21.03
C ILE A 20 -39.98 27.67 -20.97
N GLY A 21 -41.05 26.91 -21.26
CA GLY A 21 -42.43 27.38 -21.10
C GLY A 21 -42.82 27.53 -19.63
N GLU A 22 -43.80 28.38 -19.32
CA GLU A 22 -44.34 28.63 -17.98
C GLU A 22 -45.11 27.40 -17.44
N ILE A 23 -44.72 26.83 -16.28
CA ILE A 23 -45.48 25.77 -15.61
C ILE A 23 -45.30 25.83 -14.06
N VAL A 24 -46.41 25.80 -13.31
CA VAL A 24 -46.46 25.64 -11.84
C VAL A 24 -46.63 24.16 -11.48
N GLY A 25 -45.81 23.62 -10.56
CA GLY A 25 -46.02 22.30 -9.95
C GLY A 25 -45.25 21.10 -10.53
N TYR A 26 -44.19 21.32 -11.32
CA TYR A 26 -43.35 20.24 -11.85
C TYR A 26 -41.90 20.32 -11.37
N THR A 27 -41.30 19.17 -11.06
CA THR A 27 -39.86 19.01 -10.91
C THR A 27 -39.24 18.82 -12.29
N ALA A 28 -38.45 19.78 -12.75
CA ALA A 28 -37.61 19.62 -13.94
C ALA A 28 -36.19 19.22 -13.50
N SER A 29 -35.63 18.18 -14.12
CA SER A 29 -34.23 17.79 -13.94
C SER A 29 -33.41 18.19 -15.17
N GLY A 30 -32.21 18.69 -14.94
CA GLY A 30 -31.24 19.03 -15.97
C GLY A 30 -29.83 18.70 -15.49
N SER A 31 -28.91 18.51 -16.43
CA SER A 31 -27.50 18.29 -16.13
C SER A 31 -26.67 19.46 -16.66
N ILE A 32 -25.79 19.98 -15.83
CA ILE A 32 -24.79 20.98 -16.21
C ILE A 32 -23.43 20.31 -16.10
N SER A 33 -22.59 20.48 -17.12
CA SER A 33 -21.21 20.00 -17.11
C SER A 33 -20.29 21.19 -17.35
N PHE A 34 -19.28 21.33 -16.49
CA PHE A 34 -18.19 22.28 -16.64
C PHE A 34 -16.89 21.57 -16.27
N THR A 35 -15.78 22.06 -16.80
CA THR A 35 -14.44 21.51 -16.51
C THR A 35 -13.71 22.48 -15.58
N VAL A 36 -13.23 21.98 -14.45
CA VAL A 36 -12.34 22.74 -13.56
C VAL A 36 -10.90 22.33 -13.89
N PRO A 37 -10.03 23.26 -14.32
CA PRO A 37 -8.61 22.98 -14.50
C PRO A 37 -7.98 22.42 -13.22
N SER A 38 -7.02 21.50 -13.34
CA SER A 38 -6.35 20.90 -12.18
C SER A 38 -5.56 21.91 -11.33
N SER A 39 -5.21 23.07 -11.89
CA SER A 39 -4.59 24.20 -11.18
C SER A 39 -5.58 25.01 -10.33
N TRP A 40 -6.88 24.80 -10.49
CA TRP A 40 -7.93 25.56 -9.83
C TRP A 40 -8.42 24.79 -8.61
N LEU A 41 -7.73 25.02 -7.50
CA LEU A 41 -8.03 24.44 -6.20
C LEU A 41 -8.90 25.38 -5.39
N GLY A 42 -9.80 24.83 -4.58
CA GLY A 42 -10.64 25.60 -3.69
C GLY A 42 -12.07 25.12 -3.66
N THR A 43 -12.91 25.92 -3.01
CA THR A 43 -14.32 25.64 -2.83
C THR A 43 -15.15 26.46 -3.82
N TYR A 44 -16.01 25.77 -4.55
CA TYR A 44 -16.86 26.32 -5.58
C TYR A 44 -18.32 26.18 -5.18
N THR A 45 -19.08 27.23 -5.41
CA THR A 45 -20.52 27.27 -5.12
C THR A 45 -21.27 27.42 -6.43
N LEU A 46 -22.16 26.47 -6.71
CA LEU A 46 -23.16 26.57 -7.76
C LEU A 46 -24.43 27.16 -7.15
N ILE A 47 -24.99 28.16 -7.80
CA ILE A 47 -26.22 28.81 -7.38
C ILE A 47 -27.27 28.59 -8.46
N ALA A 48 -28.42 28.04 -8.08
CA ALA A 48 -29.61 27.96 -8.92
C ALA A 48 -30.60 28.99 -8.40
N GLU A 49 -30.86 30.03 -9.20
CA GLU A 49 -31.76 31.12 -8.82
C GLU A 49 -33.07 31.04 -9.61
N GLN A 50 -34.18 31.30 -8.92
CA GLN A 50 -35.49 31.52 -9.54
C GLN A 50 -35.79 33.03 -9.54
N PRO A 51 -35.48 33.74 -10.64
CA PRO A 51 -35.49 35.20 -10.67
C PRO A 51 -36.88 35.82 -10.45
N TYR A 52 -37.94 35.05 -10.71
CA TYR A 52 -39.33 35.53 -10.59
C TYR A 52 -39.86 35.60 -9.15
N VAL A 53 -39.32 34.78 -8.24
CA VAL A 53 -39.79 34.72 -6.85
C VAL A 53 -38.67 34.97 -5.83
N GLY A 54 -37.45 35.22 -6.30
CA GLY A 54 -36.30 35.55 -5.45
C GLY A 54 -35.81 34.38 -4.58
N SER A 55 -36.10 33.13 -4.96
CA SER A 55 -35.60 31.94 -4.26
C SER A 55 -34.32 31.42 -4.91
N SER A 56 -33.43 30.83 -4.11
CA SER A 56 -32.23 30.18 -4.63
C SER A 56 -31.91 28.91 -3.86
N ASN A 57 -31.23 27.99 -4.54
CA ASN A 57 -30.60 26.82 -3.94
C ASN A 57 -29.12 26.82 -4.28
N THR A 58 -28.30 26.33 -3.35
CA THR A 58 -26.85 26.29 -3.53
C THR A 58 -26.31 24.88 -3.36
N VAL A 59 -25.28 24.56 -4.13
CA VAL A 59 -24.49 23.34 -3.98
C VAL A 59 -23.03 23.74 -3.94
N THR A 60 -22.31 23.20 -2.97
CA THR A 60 -20.88 23.48 -2.79
C THR A 60 -20.07 22.22 -3.05
N PHE A 61 -18.98 22.35 -3.79
CA PHE A 61 -17.99 21.28 -3.97
C PHE A 61 -16.59 21.84 -3.81
N THR A 62 -15.63 20.99 -3.43
CA THR A 62 -14.23 21.40 -3.23
C THR A 62 -13.34 20.62 -4.18
N VAL A 63 -12.50 21.33 -4.92
CA VAL A 63 -11.44 20.75 -5.74
C VAL A 63 -10.14 20.84 -4.95
N VAL A 64 -9.56 19.69 -4.65
CA VAL A 64 -8.29 19.59 -3.93
C VAL A 64 -7.21 19.06 -4.87
N ALA A 65 -5.96 19.37 -4.54
CA ALA A 65 -4.84 18.78 -5.26
C ALA A 65 -4.92 17.26 -5.16
N ALA A 66 -4.60 16.56 -6.25
CA ALA A 66 -4.38 15.13 -6.18
C ALA A 66 -3.27 14.86 -5.16
N ALA A 67 -3.51 13.95 -4.22
CA ALA A 67 -2.46 13.50 -3.33
C ALA A 67 -1.32 12.89 -4.18
N PRO A 68 -0.05 13.12 -3.83
CA PRO A 68 1.03 12.39 -4.47
C PRO A 68 0.78 10.88 -4.30
N PRO A 69 1.14 10.06 -5.30
CA PRO A 69 1.02 8.61 -5.15
C PRO A 69 1.79 8.15 -3.92
N PRO A 70 1.30 7.11 -3.21
CA PRO A 70 2.05 6.53 -2.12
C PRO A 70 3.45 6.10 -2.61
N PRO A 71 4.47 6.17 -1.76
CA PRO A 71 5.78 5.61 -2.10
C PRO A 71 5.63 4.15 -2.52
N PRO A 72 6.41 3.67 -3.50
CA PRO A 72 6.42 2.25 -3.83
C PRO A 72 6.85 1.44 -2.61
N GLU A 73 6.27 0.24 -2.47
CA GLU A 73 6.52 -0.62 -1.32
C GLU A 73 7.88 -1.34 -1.43
N ALA A 74 8.46 -1.68 -0.28
CA ALA A 74 9.56 -2.62 -0.25
C ALA A 74 9.08 -4.00 -0.71
N ASP A 75 9.98 -4.82 -1.25
CA ASP A 75 9.65 -6.19 -1.64
C ASP A 75 10.83 -7.08 -1.27
N GLY A 76 10.61 -8.04 -0.40
CA GLY A 76 11.67 -8.79 0.22
C GLY A 76 11.67 -10.25 -0.23
N LYS A 77 12.86 -10.75 -0.59
CA LYS A 77 13.03 -12.16 -0.95
C LYS A 77 14.10 -12.84 -0.11
N VAL A 78 13.78 -13.98 0.48
CA VAL A 78 14.78 -14.90 1.05
C VAL A 78 15.55 -15.55 -0.08
N TYR A 79 16.88 -15.40 -0.07
CA TYR A 79 17.75 -15.98 -1.09
C TYR A 79 18.72 -17.04 -0.55
N HIS A 80 18.90 -17.09 0.77
CA HIS A 80 19.81 -18.01 1.43
C HIS A 80 19.32 -18.40 2.83
N ILE A 81 19.47 -19.68 3.19
CA ILE A 81 19.27 -20.19 4.54
C ILE A 81 20.38 -21.20 4.82
N ASP A 82 20.99 -21.14 5.98
CA ASP A 82 21.98 -22.10 6.46
C ASP A 82 21.60 -22.63 7.83
N VAL A 83 21.63 -23.96 7.98
CA VAL A 83 21.25 -24.68 9.20
C VAL A 83 22.42 -25.58 9.61
N GLN A 84 22.92 -25.40 10.82
CA GLN A 84 24.07 -26.13 11.32
C GLN A 84 23.75 -26.87 12.62
N ASP A 85 24.02 -28.18 12.64
CA ASP A 85 24.17 -28.96 13.87
C ASP A 85 25.62 -28.81 14.34
N LYS A 86 25.83 -27.92 15.31
CA LYS A 86 27.17 -27.60 15.82
C LYS A 86 27.81 -28.76 16.59
N ALA A 87 27.03 -29.66 17.20
CA ALA A 87 27.61 -30.76 17.97
C ALA A 87 28.12 -31.89 17.07
N ARG A 88 27.45 -32.13 15.94
CA ARG A 88 27.89 -33.10 14.94
C ARG A 88 28.80 -32.52 13.86
N GLY A 89 28.88 -31.19 13.75
CA GLY A 89 29.62 -30.52 12.69
C GLY A 89 28.99 -30.69 11.31
N VAL A 90 27.67 -30.76 11.23
CA VAL A 90 26.92 -30.97 9.97
C VAL A 90 26.20 -29.67 9.59
N SER A 91 26.20 -29.31 8.30
CA SER A 91 25.55 -28.12 7.76
C SER A 91 24.66 -28.43 6.55
N PHE A 92 23.55 -27.71 6.44
CA PHE A 92 22.58 -27.78 5.36
C PHE A 92 22.30 -26.37 4.85
N THR A 93 22.19 -26.23 3.53
CA THR A 93 22.18 -24.90 2.92
C THR A 93 21.18 -24.85 1.77
N TYR A 94 20.38 -23.80 1.79
CA TYR A 94 19.49 -23.40 0.73
C TYR A 94 20.03 -22.18 0.02
N HIS A 95 20.02 -22.22 -1.32
CA HIS A 95 20.29 -21.06 -2.16
C HIS A 95 19.27 -21.00 -3.29
N ASN A 96 18.50 -19.91 -3.38
CA ASN A 96 17.62 -19.62 -4.52
C ASN A 96 16.80 -20.81 -5.07
N GLY A 97 16.15 -21.59 -4.21
CA GLY A 97 15.30 -22.71 -4.62
C GLY A 97 15.98 -24.08 -4.60
N VAL A 98 17.30 -24.13 -4.43
CA VAL A 98 18.07 -25.39 -4.39
C VAL A 98 18.39 -25.74 -2.95
N TRP A 99 17.76 -26.81 -2.46
CA TRP A 99 18.10 -27.45 -1.19
C TRP A 99 19.17 -28.51 -1.44
N ASN A 100 20.34 -28.37 -0.80
CA ASN A 100 21.42 -29.34 -0.94
C ASN A 100 21.14 -30.67 -0.24
N ARG A 101 20.18 -30.73 0.71
CA ARG A 101 19.59 -31.91 1.37
C ARG A 101 18.38 -31.49 2.22
N GLN A 102 17.41 -32.39 2.44
CA GLN A 102 16.39 -32.22 3.49
C GLN A 102 17.00 -32.58 4.85
N PRO A 103 16.82 -31.76 5.90
CA PRO A 103 17.43 -32.03 7.20
C PRO A 103 16.61 -33.08 7.98
N GLU A 104 17.30 -34.14 8.43
CA GLU A 104 16.89 -34.92 9.59
C GLU A 104 17.88 -34.61 10.71
N VAL A 105 17.50 -33.74 11.65
CA VAL A 105 18.36 -33.36 12.79
C VAL A 105 17.90 -34.11 14.02
N THR A 106 18.71 -35.04 14.52
CA THR A 106 18.46 -35.68 15.81
C THR A 106 18.96 -34.74 16.92
N VAL A 107 18.10 -33.95 17.54
CA VAL A 107 18.24 -33.21 18.84
C VAL A 107 19.60 -32.81 19.40
N GLY A 108 19.65 -31.56 19.87
CA GLY A 108 20.58 -31.10 20.90
C GLY A 108 20.48 -29.58 21.15
N ASN A 109 21.13 -29.11 22.21
CA ASN A 109 21.39 -27.68 22.48
C ASN A 109 22.47 -27.14 21.53
N ASN A 110 22.24 -27.21 20.21
CA ASN A 110 23.35 -27.11 19.25
C ASN A 110 22.95 -26.66 17.85
N LEU A 111 21.67 -26.31 17.61
CA LEU A 111 21.26 -25.87 16.29
C LEU A 111 21.53 -24.38 16.13
N TYR A 112 22.20 -24.01 15.05
CA TYR A 112 22.34 -22.64 14.60
C TYR A 112 21.64 -22.48 13.25
N ILE A 113 20.77 -21.49 13.12
CA ILE A 113 20.10 -21.14 11.87
C ILE A 113 20.49 -19.71 11.51
N SER A 114 20.83 -19.49 10.24
CA SER A 114 20.95 -18.17 9.64
C SER A 114 20.15 -18.08 8.35
N ALA A 115 19.63 -16.90 8.07
CA ALA A 115 18.90 -16.61 6.84
C ALA A 115 19.26 -15.23 6.33
N CYS A 116 19.28 -15.06 5.01
CA CYS A 116 19.54 -13.79 4.36
C CYS A 116 18.40 -13.43 3.39
N ALA A 117 18.07 -12.15 3.38
CA ALA A 117 17.06 -11.56 2.51
C ALA A 117 17.64 -10.38 1.73
N VAL A 118 17.06 -10.14 0.55
CA VAL A 118 17.39 -8.99 -0.31
C VAL A 118 16.13 -8.19 -0.59
N ASN A 119 16.26 -6.86 -0.59
CA ASN A 119 15.21 -5.96 -1.06
C ASN A 119 15.21 -5.92 -2.61
N GLN A 120 14.14 -6.40 -3.21
CA GLN A 120 13.87 -6.34 -4.65
C GLN A 120 12.99 -5.13 -5.03
N GLY A 121 12.32 -4.52 -4.04
CA GLY A 121 11.42 -3.39 -4.22
C GLY A 121 12.08 -2.04 -3.93
N ALA A 122 11.26 -1.05 -3.56
CA ALA A 122 11.74 0.28 -3.23
C ALA A 122 12.45 0.32 -1.87
N ALA A 123 13.23 1.38 -1.65
CA ALA A 123 13.88 1.57 -0.37
C ALA A 123 12.85 1.67 0.76
N GLY A 124 13.00 0.87 1.81
CA GLY A 124 12.01 0.77 2.88
C GLY A 124 12.46 -0.16 3.99
N ASN A 125 11.59 -0.36 4.97
CA ASN A 125 11.83 -1.31 6.03
C ASN A 125 11.56 -2.72 5.50
N LEU A 126 12.43 -3.67 5.83
CA LEU A 126 12.19 -5.08 5.59
C LEU A 126 12.35 -5.84 6.89
N THR A 127 11.40 -6.70 7.19
CA THR A 127 11.48 -7.60 8.35
C THR A 127 11.72 -9.02 7.87
N LEU A 128 12.83 -9.62 8.30
CA LEU A 128 13.10 -11.03 8.11
C LEU A 128 12.84 -11.75 9.43
N THR A 129 12.13 -12.88 9.36
CA THR A 129 11.78 -13.69 10.54
C THR A 129 12.02 -15.16 10.27
N ILE A 130 12.69 -15.84 11.21
CA ILE A 130 12.88 -17.29 11.24
C ILE A 130 11.90 -17.88 12.25
N LYS A 131 11.11 -18.86 11.83
CA LYS A 131 10.13 -19.56 12.67
C LYS A 131 10.37 -21.07 12.66
N ASP A 132 9.99 -21.72 13.75
CA ASP A 132 9.88 -23.18 13.80
C ASP A 132 8.58 -23.70 13.16
N ASP A 133 8.39 -25.02 13.22
CA ASP A 133 7.25 -25.76 12.68
C ASP A 133 5.92 -25.47 13.39
N THR A 134 5.97 -24.94 14.61
CA THR A 134 4.79 -24.48 15.36
C THR A 134 4.45 -23.02 15.10
N GLY A 135 5.30 -22.32 14.34
CA GLY A 135 5.18 -20.89 14.06
C GLY A 135 5.81 -20.00 15.13
N ALA A 136 6.51 -20.56 16.13
CA ALA A 136 7.21 -19.78 17.14
C ALA A 136 8.39 -19.03 16.50
N ILE A 137 8.56 -17.77 16.86
CA ILE A 137 9.65 -16.92 16.35
C ILE A 137 10.95 -17.31 17.05
N LEU A 138 11.93 -17.74 16.27
CA LEU A 138 13.27 -18.08 16.75
C LEU A 138 14.23 -16.89 16.64
N SER A 139 14.06 -16.06 15.61
CA SER A 139 14.82 -14.83 15.40
C SER A 139 14.07 -13.90 14.45
N SER A 140 14.18 -12.59 14.66
CA SER A 140 13.57 -11.57 13.80
C SER A 140 14.38 -10.29 13.84
N ALA A 141 14.47 -9.60 12.71
CA ALA A 141 15.00 -8.24 12.68
C ALA A 141 14.36 -7.44 11.54
N THR A 142 14.24 -6.13 11.77
CA THR A 142 13.77 -5.14 10.80
C THR A 142 14.91 -4.19 10.48
N VAL A 143 15.18 -3.99 9.19
CA VAL A 143 16.25 -3.10 8.71
C VAL A 143 15.72 -2.24 7.55
N THR A 144 16.08 -0.95 7.54
CA THR A 144 15.83 -0.09 6.39
C THR A 144 16.88 -0.35 5.31
N LEU A 145 16.45 -0.78 4.13
CA LEU A 145 17.32 -1.19 3.04
C LEU A 145 16.94 -0.48 1.74
N GLY A 146 17.96 -0.06 0.98
CA GLY A 146 17.78 0.37 -0.40
C GLY A 146 17.51 -0.82 -1.35
N THR A 147 17.05 -0.53 -2.56
CA THR A 147 16.85 -1.53 -3.62
C THR A 147 18.14 -2.30 -3.90
N GLY A 148 18.05 -3.62 -3.94
CA GLY A 148 19.16 -4.55 -4.16
C GLY A 148 20.03 -4.82 -2.92
N ALA A 149 19.84 -4.08 -1.82
CA ALA A 149 20.60 -4.33 -0.59
C ALA A 149 20.04 -5.55 0.15
N GLY A 150 20.91 -6.29 0.83
CA GLY A 150 20.54 -7.47 1.61
C GLY A 150 21.09 -7.44 3.03
N PHE A 151 20.49 -8.26 3.88
CA PHE A 151 20.91 -8.45 5.27
C PHE A 151 20.66 -9.89 5.70
N CYS A 152 21.34 -10.31 6.75
CA CYS A 152 21.20 -11.65 7.32
C CYS A 152 20.90 -11.56 8.81
N ILE A 153 20.15 -12.53 9.31
CA ILE A 153 19.92 -12.75 10.74
C ILE A 153 20.30 -14.18 11.12
N GLY A 154 20.51 -14.40 12.42
CA GLY A 154 20.73 -15.73 12.97
C GLY A 154 20.05 -15.92 14.32
N THR A 155 19.89 -17.18 14.72
CA THR A 155 19.25 -17.56 16.00
C THR A 155 20.22 -17.63 17.17
N GLY A 156 21.53 -17.60 16.92
CA GLY A 156 22.50 -18.16 17.86
C GLY A 156 22.30 -19.69 17.98
N THR A 157 22.84 -20.29 19.03
CA THR A 157 22.60 -21.72 19.32
C THR A 157 21.29 -21.86 20.10
N ILE A 158 20.35 -22.62 19.55
CA ILE A 158 19.03 -22.86 20.14
C ILE A 158 18.82 -24.33 20.48
N ASN A 159 17.95 -24.56 21.46
CA ASN A 159 17.56 -25.89 21.91
C ASN A 159 16.25 -26.27 21.21
N MET A 160 16.27 -27.37 20.46
CA MET A 160 15.07 -27.91 19.81
C MET A 160 14.82 -29.34 20.29
N PRO A 161 13.59 -29.70 20.74
CA PRO A 161 13.24 -31.06 21.11
C PRO A 161 13.37 -32.09 19.96
N ASN A 162 13.28 -33.39 20.28
CA ASN A 162 13.44 -34.44 19.26
C ASN A 162 12.19 -34.60 18.40
N ARG A 163 12.15 -33.93 17.25
CA ARG A 163 11.12 -34.14 16.23
C ARG A 163 11.60 -33.64 14.87
N SER A 164 10.84 -33.97 13.83
CA SER A 164 11.00 -33.34 12.53
C SER A 164 10.59 -31.87 12.61
N TYR A 165 11.39 -30.98 12.01
CA TYR A 165 11.10 -29.55 11.96
C TYR A 165 11.01 -29.08 10.50
N SER A 166 10.11 -28.13 10.26
CA SER A 166 10.15 -27.25 9.10
C SER A 166 10.63 -25.87 9.55
N ILE A 167 11.65 -25.34 8.89
CA ILE A 167 12.07 -23.95 9.10
C ILE A 167 11.34 -23.08 8.09
N ASN A 168 10.60 -22.10 8.59
CA ASN A 168 9.93 -21.12 7.75
C ASN A 168 10.62 -19.77 7.91
N CYS A 169 11.16 -19.24 6.82
CA CYS A 169 11.74 -17.91 6.75
C CYS A 169 10.81 -17.02 5.94
N VAL A 170 10.31 -15.95 6.55
CA VAL A 170 9.40 -15.00 5.89
C VAL A 170 10.05 -13.64 5.87
N VAL A 171 9.92 -12.95 4.74
CA VAL A 171 10.26 -11.53 4.63
C VAL A 171 8.98 -10.75 4.39
N THR A 172 8.79 -9.67 5.14
CA THR A 172 7.68 -8.74 4.94
C THR A 172 8.21 -7.34 4.60
N PRO A 173 7.56 -6.64 3.65
CA PRO A 173 7.67 -5.20 3.48
C PRO A 173 7.33 -4.39 4.74
#